data_AF-A0A176ZYW0-F1
#
_entry.id   AF-A0A176ZYW0-F1
#
_cell.length_a   1.000
_cell.length_b   1.000
_cell.length_c   1.000
_cell.angle_alpha   90.00
_cell.angle_beta   90.00
_cell.angle_gamma   90.00
#
_symmetry.space_group_name_H-M   'P 1'
#
loop_
_entity.id
_entity.type
_entity.pdbx_description
1 polymer ?
#
loop_
_entity_poly.entity_id
_entity_poly.type
_entity_poly.pdbx_seq_one_letter_code
_entity_poly.pdbx_strand_id
1 'polypeptide(L)'
;MDTKGYAIHAPSDRHVQPLTRIASTPQPHLILDCNERIIAYKFQVPIALIDKLAEASEKLPPKSAKAHQGGHFECSHYAFEAFLKANEDLFWQLSSRLRLLSPELYRRYGRVDKHLSESQKRLGGAWHGTVVNRQIGNSDELRAHKDWKDWPKGLNAVVPWGDYQGGALTMYNLGLQWEMRPGDVIFFGGRVVSHGVEDVLSGVRNSLNLMVHTSTIRWVEKQELDENEELAKRQGKKKLGRNRRRDREEDSTGSR
;
A
#
# COMPACT_ATOMS: atom_id res chain seq x y z
N MET A 1 -20.09 -4.70 -0.09
CA MET A 1 -19.54 -3.38 -0.50
C MET A 1 -19.62 -3.29 -2.00
N ASP A 2 -20.27 -2.24 -2.51
CA ASP A 2 -20.46 -2.05 -3.94
C ASP A 2 -19.13 -1.61 -4.60
N THR A 3 -18.63 -2.42 -5.53
CA THR A 3 -17.47 -2.10 -6.37
C THR A 3 -17.89 -1.47 -7.70
N LYS A 4 -19.20 -1.31 -7.95
CA LYS A 4 -19.73 -0.59 -9.11
C LYS A 4 -19.28 0.86 -9.01
N GLY A 5 -18.26 1.22 -9.79
CA GLY A 5 -17.64 2.54 -9.78
C GLY A 5 -16.11 2.52 -9.86
N TYR A 6 -15.44 1.41 -9.56
CA TYR A 6 -13.98 1.28 -9.66
C TYR A 6 -13.49 0.61 -10.96
N ALA A 7 -14.42 0.18 -11.82
CA ALA A 7 -14.10 -0.46 -13.09
C ALA A 7 -13.73 0.60 -14.15
N ILE A 8 -12.51 1.12 -14.08
CA ILE A 8 -11.94 1.82 -15.23
C ILE A 8 -11.39 0.74 -16.16
N HIS A 9 -12.06 0.47 -17.28
CA HIS A 9 -11.60 -0.52 -18.25
C HIS A 9 -10.21 -0.13 -18.78
N ALA A 10 -9.31 -1.10 -18.94
CA ALA A 10 -8.09 -0.84 -19.69
C ALA A 10 -8.49 -0.46 -21.13
N PRO A 11 -7.85 0.55 -21.75
CA PRO A 11 -8.10 0.85 -23.16
C PRO A 11 -7.88 -0.43 -23.99
N SER A 12 -8.73 -0.69 -24.98
CA SER A 12 -8.43 -1.73 -25.97
C SER A 12 -7.25 -1.27 -26.83
N ASP A 13 -6.40 -2.21 -27.26
CA ASP A 13 -5.18 -1.96 -28.05
C ASP A 13 -5.39 -1.13 -29.33
N ARG A 14 -6.64 -0.85 -29.71
CA ARG A 14 -6.97 -0.16 -30.96
C ARG A 14 -7.00 1.36 -30.87
N HIS A 15 -7.01 1.97 -29.68
CA HIS A 15 -7.02 3.43 -29.52
C HIS A 15 -6.03 3.87 -28.44
N VAL A 16 -4.75 3.93 -28.77
CA VAL A 16 -3.76 4.62 -27.95
C VAL A 16 -4.05 6.12 -28.08
N GLN A 17 -4.83 6.66 -27.14
CA GLN A 17 -4.95 8.11 -27.05
C GLN A 17 -3.56 8.72 -26.81
N PRO A 18 -3.24 9.88 -27.40
CA PRO A 18 -1.98 10.55 -27.11
C PRO A 18 -1.87 10.79 -25.60
N LEU A 19 -0.79 10.30 -25.02
CA LEU A 19 -0.53 10.46 -23.60
C LEU A 19 -0.09 11.89 -23.32
N THR A 20 -0.69 12.53 -22.32
CA THR A 20 -0.22 13.81 -21.80
C THR A 20 1.01 13.56 -20.95
N ARG A 21 2.15 14.09 -21.41
CA ARG A 21 3.43 13.99 -20.70
C ARG A 21 3.55 15.08 -19.65
N ILE A 22 3.92 14.69 -18.44
CA ILE A 22 4.10 15.57 -17.31
C ILE A 22 5.55 15.42 -16.85
N ALA A 23 6.33 16.50 -17.01
CA ALA A 23 7.72 16.54 -16.58
C ALA A 23 7.84 16.42 -15.06
N SER A 24 9.01 15.96 -14.59
CA SER A 24 9.31 15.98 -13.16
C SER A 24 9.50 17.41 -12.69
N THR A 25 8.67 17.85 -11.75
CA THR A 25 8.75 19.17 -11.12
C THR A 25 8.54 19.06 -9.61
N PRO A 26 8.99 20.06 -8.82
CA PRO A 26 8.71 20.13 -7.39
C PRO A 26 7.23 20.32 -7.04
N GLN A 27 6.42 20.82 -7.99
CA GLN A 27 5.00 21.06 -7.77
C GLN A 27 4.27 19.71 -7.63
N PRO A 28 3.50 19.49 -6.54
CA PRO A 28 2.70 18.29 -6.42
C PRO A 28 1.59 18.27 -7.47
N HIS A 29 1.25 17.07 -7.96
CA HIS A 29 0.17 16.88 -8.92
C HIS A 29 -0.87 15.91 -8.36
N LEU A 30 -2.13 16.33 -8.30
CA LEU A 30 -3.24 15.59 -7.72
C LEU A 30 -4.29 15.28 -8.79
N ILE A 31 -4.67 14.01 -8.90
CA ILE A 31 -5.76 13.55 -9.76
C ILE A 31 -6.89 13.03 -8.89
N LEU A 32 -8.09 13.56 -9.11
CA LEU A 32 -9.32 13.16 -8.44
C LEU A 32 -10.28 12.48 -9.43
N ASP A 33 -11.14 11.59 -8.93
CA ASP A 33 -12.31 11.13 -9.68
C ASP A 33 -13.48 12.13 -9.58
N CYS A 34 -14.60 11.81 -10.22
CA CYS A 34 -15.82 12.62 -10.20
C CYS A 34 -16.49 12.74 -8.81
N ASN A 35 -16.04 11.96 -7.82
CA ASN A 35 -16.50 12.01 -6.44
C ASN A 35 -15.42 12.59 -5.50
N GLU A 36 -14.47 13.34 -6.06
CA GLU A 36 -13.35 13.96 -5.34
C GLU A 36 -12.44 12.97 -4.60
N ARG A 37 -12.42 11.69 -5.02
CA ARG A 37 -11.51 10.69 -4.45
C ARG A 37 -10.17 10.75 -5.13
N ILE A 38 -9.11 10.67 -4.34
CA ILE A 38 -7.74 10.65 -4.82
C ILE A 38 -7.50 9.37 -5.64
N ILE A 39 -7.16 9.55 -6.91
CA ILE A 39 -6.75 8.47 -7.82
C ILE A 39 -5.24 8.38 -7.91
N ALA A 40 -4.57 9.53 -8.01
CA ALA A 40 -3.11 9.64 -8.02
C ALA A 40 -2.65 10.95 -7.38
N TYR A 41 -1.49 10.93 -6.73
CA TYR A 41 -0.85 12.09 -6.13
C TYR A 41 0.67 11.98 -6.25
N LYS A 42 1.28 12.79 -7.12
CA LYS A 42 2.74 12.91 -7.26
C LYS A 42 3.27 14.05 -6.41
N PHE A 43 4.39 13.86 -5.73
CA PHE A 43 5.10 14.88 -4.95
C PHE A 43 6.59 14.56 -4.88
N GLN A 44 7.37 15.40 -4.20
CA GLN A 44 8.80 15.16 -3.96
C GLN A 44 9.13 14.97 -2.49
N VAL A 45 10.16 14.17 -2.24
CA VAL A 45 10.82 13.98 -0.94
C VAL A 45 12.27 14.47 -1.00
N PRO A 46 12.90 14.81 0.13
CA PRO A 46 14.31 15.20 0.17
C PRO A 46 15.21 14.13 -0.46
N ILE A 47 16.16 14.56 -1.29
CA ILE A 47 17.07 13.65 -2.00
C ILE A 47 17.90 12.80 -1.05
N ALA A 48 18.27 13.32 0.13
CA ALA A 48 19.00 12.57 1.14
C ALA A 48 18.27 11.29 1.61
N LEU A 49 16.94 11.25 1.56
CA LEU A 49 16.18 10.03 1.87
C LEU A 49 16.27 8.99 0.74
N ILE A 50 16.42 9.46 -0.50
CA ILE A 50 16.62 8.61 -1.68
C ILE A 50 18.04 8.06 -1.71
N ASP A 51 19.03 8.86 -1.32
CA ASP A 51 20.43 8.41 -1.18
C ASP A 51 20.52 7.31 -0.11
N LYS A 52 19.87 7.51 1.04
CA LYS A 52 19.77 6.49 2.12
C LYS A 52 19.08 5.21 1.62
N LEU A 53 18.01 5.35 0.82
CA LEU A 53 17.32 4.24 0.18
C LEU A 53 18.24 3.47 -0.77
N ALA A 54 19.00 4.18 -1.60
CA ALA A 54 19.96 3.59 -2.52
C ALA A 54 21.05 2.81 -1.77
N GLU A 55 21.70 3.43 -0.77
CA GLU A 55 22.74 2.80 0.06
C GLU A 55 22.21 1.55 0.80
N ALA A 56 21.02 1.64 1.38
CA ALA A 56 20.40 0.51 2.05
C ALA A 56 20.09 -0.64 1.06
N SER A 57 19.73 -0.32 -0.18
CA SER A 57 19.38 -1.31 -1.20
C SER A 57 20.58 -2.15 -1.68
N GLU A 58 21.80 -1.62 -1.57
CA GLU A 58 23.05 -2.34 -1.89
C GLU A 58 23.32 -3.49 -0.93
N LYS A 59 22.81 -3.38 0.31
CA LYS A 59 22.94 -4.39 1.36
C LYS A 59 21.94 -5.53 1.21
N LEU A 60 20.97 -5.42 0.28
CA LEU A 60 20.01 -6.48 -0.01
C LEU A 60 20.69 -7.61 -0.80
N PRO A 61 20.41 -8.90 -0.48
CA PRO A 61 21.01 -10.03 -1.16
C PRO A 61 20.74 -9.94 -2.67
N PRO A 62 21.67 -10.36 -3.55
CA PRO A 62 21.49 -10.27 -4.99
C PRO A 62 20.24 -11.02 -5.45
N LYS A 63 19.62 -10.55 -6.54
CA LYS A 63 18.45 -11.19 -7.14
C LYS A 63 18.90 -12.56 -7.65
N SER A 64 18.59 -13.65 -6.94
CA SER A 64 18.99 -14.98 -7.42
C SER A 64 18.18 -15.31 -8.68
N ALA A 65 18.84 -15.84 -9.72
CA ALA A 65 18.18 -16.25 -10.96
C ALA A 65 17.13 -17.37 -10.75
N LYS A 66 17.08 -17.98 -9.56
CA LYS A 66 16.12 -19.01 -9.14
C LYS A 66 15.04 -18.50 -8.18
N ALA A 67 14.90 -17.19 -7.96
CA ALA A 67 13.99 -16.60 -6.96
C ALA A 67 12.49 -16.85 -7.18
N HIS A 68 12.09 -17.58 -8.24
CA HIS A 68 10.74 -18.14 -8.37
C HIS A 68 10.50 -19.42 -7.54
N GLN A 69 11.54 -20.04 -6.97
CA GLN A 69 11.39 -21.12 -6.01
C GLN A 69 11.41 -20.55 -4.58
N GLY A 70 10.23 -20.41 -3.98
CA GLY A 70 10.12 -20.12 -2.55
C GLY A 70 10.89 -21.16 -1.74
N GLY A 71 11.77 -20.73 -0.83
CA GLY A 71 12.49 -21.71 0.00
C GLY A 71 13.69 -21.27 0.83
N HIS A 72 14.26 -20.06 0.68
CA HIS A 72 15.34 -19.61 1.58
C HIS A 72 15.02 -18.24 2.20
N PHE A 73 14.30 -18.28 3.32
CA PHE A 73 13.72 -17.09 3.97
C PHE A 73 14.62 -16.47 5.05
N GLU A 74 15.53 -17.21 5.69
CA GLU A 74 16.21 -16.72 6.89
C GLU A 74 17.20 -15.56 6.62
N CYS A 75 18.15 -15.70 5.69
CA CYS A 75 19.07 -14.60 5.34
C CYS A 75 18.35 -13.44 4.63
N SER A 76 17.29 -13.74 3.87
CA SER A 76 16.47 -12.74 3.18
C SER A 76 15.66 -11.90 4.18
N HIS A 77 15.24 -12.47 5.31
CA HIS A 77 14.43 -11.76 6.30
C HIS A 77 15.23 -10.70 7.07
N TYR A 78 16.43 -11.04 7.58
CA TYR A 78 17.25 -10.08 8.34
C TYR A 78 17.76 -8.91 7.48
N ALA A 79 18.24 -9.18 6.27
CA ALA A 79 18.69 -8.13 5.36
C ALA A 79 17.53 -7.21 4.96
N PHE A 80 16.33 -7.77 4.78
CA PHE A 80 15.14 -6.99 4.48
C PHE A 80 14.66 -6.18 5.68
N GLU A 81 14.68 -6.74 6.90
CA GLU A 81 14.36 -6.01 8.12
C GLU A 81 15.32 -4.84 8.35
N ALA A 82 16.62 -5.07 8.16
CA ALA A 82 17.65 -4.03 8.23
C ALA A 82 17.43 -2.94 7.18
N PHE A 83 17.08 -3.32 5.94
CA PHE A 83 16.69 -2.39 4.88
C PHE A 83 15.48 -1.54 5.29
N LEU A 84 14.44 -2.16 5.86
CA LEU A 84 13.25 -1.42 6.28
C LEU A 84 13.57 -0.45 7.43
N LYS A 85 14.32 -0.89 8.45
CA LYS A 85 14.75 -0.03 9.56
C LYS A 85 15.61 1.15 9.06
N ALA A 86 16.55 0.90 8.16
CA ALA A 86 17.37 1.96 7.58
C ALA A 86 16.55 3.04 6.88
N ASN A 87 15.36 2.70 6.36
CA ASN A 87 14.48 3.60 5.61
C ASN A 87 13.30 4.15 6.42
N GLU A 88 13.33 4.07 7.76
CA GLU A 88 12.23 4.52 8.61
C GLU A 88 11.82 5.99 8.39
N ASP A 89 12.78 6.88 8.15
CA ASP A 89 12.51 8.31 7.90
C ASP A 89 11.72 8.53 6.62
N LEU A 90 12.07 7.80 5.56
CA LEU A 90 11.32 7.80 4.30
C LEU A 90 9.91 7.29 4.55
N PHE A 91 9.77 6.15 5.21
CA PHE A 91 8.46 5.57 5.50
C PHE A 91 7.60 6.47 6.38
N TRP A 92 8.19 7.14 7.37
CA TRP A 92 7.52 8.12 8.21
C TRP A 92 7.02 9.31 7.37
N GLN A 93 7.84 9.81 6.45
CA GLN A 93 7.45 10.93 5.58
C GLN A 93 6.32 10.55 4.62
N LEU A 94 6.39 9.36 4.01
CA LEU A 94 5.33 8.82 3.14
C LEU A 94 4.03 8.62 3.93
N SER A 95 4.13 8.05 5.13
CA SER A 95 2.99 7.81 6.03
C SER A 95 2.35 9.11 6.49
N SER A 96 3.15 10.12 6.81
CA SER A 96 2.68 11.45 7.19
C SER A 96 1.97 12.12 6.03
N ARG A 97 2.50 11.99 4.80
CA ARG A 97 1.83 12.50 3.60
C ARG A 97 0.50 11.80 3.36
N LEU A 98 0.45 10.47 3.49
CA LEU A 98 -0.80 9.70 3.38
C LEU A 98 -1.82 10.14 4.43
N ARG A 99 -1.38 10.37 5.68
CA ARG A 99 -2.24 10.84 6.77
C ARG A 99 -2.83 12.21 6.48
N LEU A 100 -2.09 13.12 5.86
CA LEU A 100 -2.58 14.45 5.47
C LEU A 100 -3.61 14.36 4.32
N LEU A 101 -3.34 13.53 3.33
CA LEU A 101 -4.20 13.37 2.15
C LEU A 101 -5.48 12.59 2.45
N SER A 102 -5.37 11.51 3.23
CA SER A 102 -6.48 10.65 3.58
C SER A 102 -6.27 10.05 4.99
N PRO A 103 -6.69 10.78 6.04
CA PRO A 103 -6.66 10.29 7.41
C PRO A 103 -7.44 8.99 7.60
N GLU A 104 -8.50 8.77 6.82
CA GLU A 104 -9.26 7.51 6.83
C GLU A 104 -8.43 6.35 6.29
N LEU A 105 -7.79 6.52 5.14
CA LEU A 105 -6.95 5.50 4.52
C LEU A 105 -5.78 5.13 5.42
N TYR A 106 -5.09 6.14 5.96
CA TYR A 106 -4.00 5.95 6.93
C TYR A 106 -4.45 5.14 8.16
N ARG A 107 -5.59 5.50 8.78
CA ARG A 107 -6.15 4.75 9.91
C ARG A 107 -6.51 3.33 9.52
N ARG A 108 -7.15 3.13 8.35
CA ARG A 108 -7.55 1.81 7.87
C ARG A 108 -6.36 0.91 7.65
N TYR A 109 -5.28 1.43 7.09
CA TYR A 109 -4.02 0.69 6.97
C TYR A 109 -3.42 0.37 8.35
N GLY A 110 -3.49 1.29 9.32
CA GLY A 110 -3.00 1.04 10.68
C GLY A 110 -3.77 0.00 11.49
N ARG A 111 -4.98 -0.40 11.08
CA ARG A 111 -5.80 -1.33 11.87
C ARG A 111 -5.19 -2.71 12.07
N VAL A 112 -4.27 -3.15 11.22
CA VAL A 112 -3.63 -4.46 11.41
C VAL A 112 -2.87 -4.51 12.74
N ASP A 113 -2.28 -3.39 13.18
CA ASP A 113 -1.26 -3.38 14.23
C ASP A 113 -1.83 -3.86 15.55
N LYS A 114 -3.13 -3.69 15.77
CA LYS A 114 -3.83 -4.17 16.96
C LYS A 114 -3.87 -5.69 17.07
N HIS A 115 -3.67 -6.39 15.96
CA HIS A 115 -3.75 -7.85 15.83
C HIS A 115 -2.38 -8.51 15.65
N LEU A 116 -1.31 -7.72 15.61
CA LEU A 116 0.06 -8.20 15.41
C LEU A 116 0.86 -8.04 16.71
N SER A 117 1.77 -8.98 16.96
CA SER A 117 2.76 -8.81 18.02
C SER A 117 3.79 -7.74 17.64
N GLU A 118 4.56 -7.24 18.61
CA GLU A 118 5.59 -6.21 18.36
C GLU A 118 6.58 -6.61 17.26
N SER A 119 7.01 -7.86 17.22
CA SER A 119 7.94 -8.37 16.19
C SER A 119 7.32 -8.52 14.80
N GLN A 120 6.00 -8.40 14.69
CA GLN A 120 5.26 -8.52 13.44
C GLN A 120 4.73 -7.17 12.95
N LYS A 121 4.96 -6.08 13.70
CA LYS A 121 4.49 -4.75 13.32
C LYS A 121 5.10 -4.29 12.00
N ARG A 122 4.35 -3.40 11.34
CA ARG A 122 4.72 -2.82 10.04
C ARG A 122 6.02 -2.03 10.18
N LEU A 123 7.00 -2.33 9.32
CA LEU A 123 8.20 -1.52 9.18
C LEU A 123 8.14 -0.59 7.95
N GLY A 124 7.31 -0.90 6.93
CA GLY A 124 7.10 -0.07 5.74
C GLY A 124 6.18 1.15 5.95
N GLY A 125 6.16 1.71 7.16
CA GLY A 125 5.28 2.81 7.55
C GLY A 125 3.81 2.42 7.52
N ALA A 126 3.00 3.16 6.76
CA ALA A 126 1.56 2.90 6.67
C ALA A 126 1.24 1.61 5.90
N TRP A 127 2.10 1.15 5.01
CA TRP A 127 1.82 0.00 4.15
C TRP A 127 2.31 -1.32 4.77
N HIS A 128 1.75 -2.43 4.30
CA HIS A 128 2.06 -3.78 4.80
C HIS A 128 2.91 -4.59 3.83
N GLY A 129 2.68 -4.37 2.53
CA GLY A 129 3.49 -4.94 1.47
C GLY A 129 4.61 -3.98 1.12
N THR A 130 5.80 -4.54 0.91
CA THR A 130 6.96 -3.81 0.40
C THR A 130 7.62 -4.65 -0.67
N VAL A 131 7.82 -4.05 -1.85
CA VAL A 131 8.51 -4.66 -2.98
C VAL A 131 9.65 -3.75 -3.39
N VAL A 132 10.83 -4.33 -3.55
CA VAL A 132 12.03 -3.65 -4.05
C VAL A 132 12.30 -4.19 -5.45
N ASN A 133 11.95 -3.42 -6.46
CA ASN A 133 12.23 -3.71 -7.85
C ASN A 133 13.63 -3.19 -8.19
N ARG A 134 14.59 -4.08 -8.41
CA ARG A 134 15.96 -3.71 -8.79
C ARG A 134 16.24 -4.01 -10.25
N GLN A 135 17.05 -3.14 -10.87
CA GLN A 135 17.47 -3.23 -12.26
C GLN A 135 16.28 -3.38 -13.20
N ILE A 136 15.36 -2.42 -13.09
CA ILE A 136 14.19 -2.30 -13.97
C ILE A 136 14.73 -1.99 -15.37
N GLY A 137 14.87 -3.04 -16.19
CA GLY A 137 15.27 -2.97 -17.61
C GLY A 137 14.08 -3.25 -18.52
N ASN A 138 14.28 -3.81 -19.72
CA ASN A 138 13.16 -4.20 -20.59
C ASN A 138 12.61 -5.56 -20.16
N SER A 139 11.60 -5.57 -19.29
CA SER A 139 10.92 -6.80 -18.84
C SER A 139 9.42 -6.73 -19.06
N ASP A 140 8.81 -7.88 -19.36
CA ASP A 140 7.36 -8.02 -19.52
C ASP A 140 6.55 -7.59 -18.29
N GLU A 141 7.17 -7.59 -17.09
CA GLU A 141 6.60 -7.09 -15.83
C GLU A 141 6.35 -5.57 -15.82
N LEU A 142 6.93 -4.82 -16.77
CA LEU A 142 6.75 -3.37 -16.90
C LEU A 142 5.66 -2.99 -17.90
N ARG A 143 5.09 -3.97 -18.61
CA ARG A 143 3.95 -3.77 -19.50
C ARG A 143 2.73 -3.29 -18.71
N ALA A 144 1.77 -2.72 -19.42
CA ALA A 144 0.50 -2.29 -18.89
C ALA A 144 -0.17 -3.38 -18.04
N HIS A 145 -0.33 -3.13 -16.74
CA HIS A 145 -0.99 -4.05 -15.82
C HIS A 145 -1.80 -3.30 -14.76
N LYS A 146 -2.45 -4.08 -13.90
CA LYS A 146 -3.09 -3.63 -12.66
C LYS A 146 -2.69 -4.56 -11.53
N ASP A 147 -2.52 -4.01 -10.35
CA ASP A 147 -2.22 -4.77 -9.15
C ASP A 147 -3.51 -5.37 -8.57
N TRP A 148 -3.99 -6.45 -9.18
CA TRP A 148 -5.29 -7.06 -8.84
C TRP A 148 -5.41 -7.52 -7.38
N LYS A 149 -4.28 -7.75 -6.70
CA LYS A 149 -4.24 -8.15 -5.29
C LYS A 149 -4.41 -6.98 -4.34
N ASP A 150 -4.14 -5.75 -4.79
CA ASP A 150 -4.25 -4.57 -3.94
C ASP A 150 -5.69 -4.29 -3.53
N TRP A 151 -5.84 -3.55 -2.43
CA TRP A 151 -7.14 -3.10 -1.99
C TRP A 151 -7.71 -2.07 -2.99
N PRO A 152 -8.94 -2.25 -3.51
CA PRO A 152 -9.49 -1.38 -4.56
C PRO A 152 -9.58 0.11 -4.21
N LYS A 153 -9.65 0.42 -2.90
CA LYS A 153 -9.71 1.80 -2.39
C LYS A 153 -8.37 2.26 -1.79
N GLY A 154 -7.34 1.43 -1.95
CA GLY A 154 -6.01 1.70 -1.46
C GLY A 154 -5.20 2.55 -2.42
N LEU A 155 -4.21 3.24 -1.87
CA LEU A 155 -3.13 3.85 -2.63
C LEU A 155 -1.85 3.07 -2.36
N ASN A 156 -1.14 2.74 -3.43
CA ASN A 156 0.26 2.32 -3.38
C ASN A 156 1.14 3.56 -3.25
N ALA A 157 2.39 3.39 -2.83
CA ALA A 157 3.42 4.42 -2.93
C ALA A 157 4.62 3.88 -3.71
N VAL A 158 4.94 4.53 -4.83
CA VAL A 158 6.11 4.18 -5.64
C VAL A 158 7.16 5.27 -5.52
N VAL A 159 8.38 4.84 -5.18
CA VAL A 159 9.57 5.68 -5.02
C VAL A 159 10.68 5.14 -5.91
N PRO A 160 10.98 5.75 -7.07
CA PRO A 160 12.11 5.37 -7.88
C PRO A 160 13.44 5.92 -7.34
N TRP A 161 14.53 5.20 -7.61
CA TRP A 161 15.90 5.68 -7.37
C TRP A 161 16.88 5.08 -8.40
N GLY A 162 18.12 5.56 -8.35
CA GLY A 162 19.19 5.21 -9.27
C GLY A 162 19.49 6.34 -10.26
N ASP A 163 20.50 6.14 -11.10
CA ASP A 163 20.87 7.07 -12.15
C ASP A 163 20.44 6.51 -13.50
N TYR A 164 19.43 7.12 -14.11
CA TYR A 164 18.81 6.60 -15.33
C TYR A 164 18.16 7.67 -16.21
N GLN A 165 17.99 7.35 -17.49
CA GLN A 165 17.16 8.09 -18.45
C GLN A 165 16.03 7.20 -18.97
N GLY A 166 14.89 7.80 -19.33
CA GLY A 166 13.66 7.05 -19.65
C GLY A 166 12.94 6.59 -18.39
N GLY A 167 12.26 5.44 -18.44
CA GLY A 167 11.61 4.87 -17.25
C GLY A 167 10.40 5.66 -16.72
N ALA A 168 9.72 6.42 -17.60
CA ALA A 168 8.53 7.18 -17.25
C ALA A 168 7.40 6.24 -16.79
N LEU A 169 6.61 6.67 -15.80
CA LEU A 169 5.46 5.92 -15.32
C LEU A 169 4.23 6.32 -16.13
N THR A 170 3.70 5.37 -16.89
CA THR A 170 2.51 5.55 -17.72
C THR A 170 1.27 5.08 -16.97
N MET A 171 0.23 5.92 -16.93
CA MET A 171 -1.11 5.60 -16.41
C MET A 171 -2.10 5.57 -17.57
N TYR A 172 -2.21 4.42 -18.23
CA TYR A 172 -2.88 4.26 -19.53
C TYR A 172 -4.33 4.74 -19.53
N ASN A 173 -5.10 4.35 -18.50
CA ASN A 173 -6.52 4.71 -18.40
C ASN A 173 -6.77 6.13 -17.87
N LEU A 174 -5.70 6.86 -17.51
CA LEU A 174 -5.76 8.29 -17.23
C LEU A 174 -5.26 9.14 -18.42
N GLY A 175 -4.68 8.50 -19.44
CA GLY A 175 -4.04 9.22 -20.55
C GLY A 175 -2.82 10.04 -20.12
N LEU A 176 -2.17 9.66 -19.02
CA LEU A 176 -1.05 10.41 -18.43
C LEU A 176 0.25 9.62 -18.45
N GLN A 177 1.35 10.34 -18.58
CA GLN A 177 2.70 9.81 -18.43
C GLN A 177 3.53 10.77 -17.58
N TRP A 178 4.00 10.30 -16.44
CA TRP A 178 4.89 11.07 -15.58
C TRP A 178 6.34 10.69 -15.83
N GLU A 179 7.16 11.70 -16.12
CA GLU A 179 8.57 11.59 -15.86
C GLU A 179 8.77 11.44 -14.35
N MET A 180 9.48 10.38 -13.96
CA MET A 180 9.74 10.03 -12.57
C MET A 180 11.25 10.01 -12.36
N ARG A 181 11.77 10.95 -11.57
CA ARG A 181 13.18 11.08 -11.22
C ARG A 181 13.43 10.67 -9.76
N PRO A 182 14.68 10.34 -9.36
CA PRO A 182 15.05 10.25 -7.95
C PRO A 182 14.57 11.49 -7.18
N GLY A 183 13.86 11.26 -6.07
CA GLY A 183 13.21 12.31 -5.28
C GLY A 183 11.72 12.45 -5.55
N ASP A 184 11.22 11.98 -6.70
CA ASP A 184 9.79 11.90 -6.94
C ASP A 184 9.16 10.73 -6.17
N VAL A 185 7.91 10.92 -5.78
CA VAL A 185 7.05 9.88 -5.22
C VAL A 185 5.69 10.00 -5.88
N ILE A 186 5.05 8.86 -6.14
CA ILE A 186 3.66 8.85 -6.56
C ILE A 186 2.83 7.90 -5.70
N PHE A 187 1.73 8.42 -5.17
CA PHE A 187 0.65 7.60 -4.64
C PHE A 187 -0.37 7.36 -5.73
N PHE A 188 -0.84 6.13 -5.91
CA PHE A 188 -1.91 5.86 -6.87
C PHE A 188 -2.64 4.55 -6.58
N GLY A 189 -3.86 4.41 -7.06
CA GLY A 189 -4.62 3.17 -6.90
C GLY A 189 -4.17 2.08 -7.86
N GLY A 190 -3.19 1.24 -7.47
CA GLY A 190 -2.60 0.18 -8.33
C GLY A 190 -3.61 -0.81 -8.90
N ARG A 191 -4.70 -1.08 -8.18
CA ARG A 191 -5.81 -1.92 -8.67
C ARG A 191 -6.76 -1.21 -9.64
N VAL A 192 -6.82 0.11 -9.60
CA VAL A 192 -7.80 0.91 -10.35
C VAL A 192 -7.16 1.45 -11.63
N VAL A 193 -5.94 1.94 -11.52
CA VAL A 193 -5.17 2.58 -12.60
C VAL A 193 -4.35 1.51 -13.33
N SER A 194 -4.57 1.39 -14.63
CA SER A 194 -3.70 0.56 -15.47
C SER A 194 -2.42 1.31 -15.71
N HIS A 195 -1.29 0.66 -15.40
CA HIS A 195 -0.01 1.34 -15.37
C HIS A 195 1.14 0.46 -15.86
N GLY A 196 2.23 1.11 -16.23
CA GLY A 196 3.46 0.47 -16.73
C GLY A 196 4.61 1.45 -16.72
N VAL A 197 5.83 0.95 -16.83
CA VAL A 197 7.04 1.76 -16.85
C VAL A 197 7.61 1.70 -18.27
N GLU A 198 7.89 2.85 -18.87
CA GLU A 198 8.59 2.89 -20.17
C GLU A 198 10.00 2.31 -20.06
N ASP A 199 10.58 1.98 -21.21
CA ASP A 199 11.94 1.50 -21.29
C ASP A 199 12.92 2.49 -20.64
N VAL A 200 13.90 1.92 -19.92
CA VAL A 200 15.05 2.66 -19.41
C VAL A 200 16.07 2.72 -20.52
N LEU A 201 16.31 3.92 -21.03
CA LEU A 201 17.15 4.15 -22.20
C LEU A 201 18.64 4.08 -21.86
N SER A 202 19.00 4.45 -20.64
CA SER A 202 20.37 4.34 -20.11
C SER A 202 20.37 4.30 -18.59
N GLY A 203 21.43 3.75 -18.00
CA GLY A 203 21.63 3.70 -16.55
C GLY A 203 20.85 2.59 -15.86
N VAL A 204 20.63 2.74 -14.54
CA VAL A 204 19.95 1.76 -13.69
C VAL A 204 18.81 2.43 -12.93
N ARG A 205 17.59 1.98 -13.22
CA ARG A 205 16.39 2.36 -12.48
C ARG A 205 16.01 1.26 -11.49
N ASN A 206 15.73 1.65 -10.27
CA ASN A 206 15.13 0.80 -9.26
C ASN A 206 13.85 1.46 -8.75
N SER A 207 12.97 0.71 -8.09
CA SER A 207 11.81 1.29 -7.42
C SER A 207 11.37 0.52 -6.18
N LEU A 208 10.81 1.27 -5.24
CA LEU A 208 10.23 0.77 -4.02
C LEU A 208 8.73 0.92 -4.22
N ASN A 209 8.00 -0.17 -4.10
CA ASN A 209 6.54 -0.17 -4.13
C ASN A 209 6.01 -0.58 -2.76
N LEU A 210 5.26 0.30 -2.11
CA LEU A 210 4.57 0.05 -0.87
C LEU A 210 3.08 -0.13 -1.16
N MET A 211 2.49 -1.23 -0.72
CA MET A 211 1.11 -1.59 -1.09
C MET A 211 0.37 -2.28 0.07
N VAL A 212 -0.95 -2.38 -0.07
CA VAL A 212 -1.80 -3.13 0.87
C VAL A 212 -2.72 -4.05 0.10
N HIS A 213 -2.52 -5.35 0.26
CA HIS A 213 -3.37 -6.35 -0.36
C HIS A 213 -4.77 -6.39 0.24
N THR A 214 -5.76 -6.73 -0.59
CA THR A 214 -7.15 -6.96 -0.18
C THR A 214 -7.26 -8.04 0.90
N SER A 215 -6.41 -9.07 0.85
CA SER A 215 -6.40 -10.14 1.84
C SER A 215 -6.10 -9.62 3.24
N THR A 216 -5.15 -8.70 3.39
CA THR A 216 -4.82 -8.07 4.68
C THR A 216 -6.02 -7.31 5.22
N ILE A 217 -6.68 -6.50 4.40
CA ILE A 217 -7.88 -5.74 4.82
C ILE A 217 -9.01 -6.67 5.26
N ARG A 218 -9.30 -7.71 4.47
CA ARG A 218 -10.35 -8.69 4.79
C ARG A 218 -10.03 -9.48 6.05
N TRP A 219 -8.77 -9.83 6.26
CA TRP A 219 -8.34 -10.52 7.46
C TRP A 219 -8.58 -9.66 8.70
N VAL A 220 -8.16 -8.39 8.68
CA VAL A 220 -8.42 -7.45 9.79
C VAL A 220 -9.92 -7.34 10.04
N GLU A 221 -10.73 -7.09 9.00
CA GLU A 221 -12.18 -6.95 9.14
C GLU A 221 -12.83 -8.19 9.75
N LYS A 222 -12.35 -9.38 9.41
CA LYS A 222 -12.81 -10.62 10.04
C LYS A 222 -12.48 -10.67 11.54
N GLN A 223 -11.25 -10.36 11.93
CA GLN A 223 -10.87 -10.32 13.35
C GLN A 223 -11.75 -9.35 14.15
N GLU A 224 -12.03 -8.16 13.59
CA GLU A 224 -12.87 -7.15 14.25
C GLU A 224 -14.33 -7.59 14.40
N LEU A 225 -14.87 -8.33 13.42
CA LEU A 225 -16.21 -8.90 13.51
C LEU A 225 -16.28 -9.96 14.60
N ASP A 226 -15.32 -10.90 14.61
CA ASP A 226 -15.25 -11.98 15.60
C ASP A 226 -15.15 -11.40 17.04
N GLU A 227 -14.33 -10.36 17.25
CA GLU A 227 -14.21 -9.64 18.53
C GLU A 227 -15.54 -9.02 18.98
N ASN A 228 -16.24 -8.35 18.06
CA ASN A 228 -17.50 -7.68 18.35
C ASN A 228 -18.62 -8.68 18.68
N GLU A 229 -18.67 -9.82 17.99
CA GLU A 229 -19.61 -10.89 18.29
C GLU A 229 -19.38 -11.48 19.69
N GLU A 230 -18.13 -11.72 20.06
CA GLU A 230 -17.77 -12.23 21.39
C GLU A 230 -18.12 -11.21 22.50
N LEU A 231 -17.89 -9.93 22.27
CA LEU A 231 -18.31 -8.86 23.19
C LEU A 231 -19.84 -8.81 23.34
N ALA A 232 -20.58 -8.91 22.24
CA ALA A 232 -22.04 -8.93 22.27
C ALA A 232 -22.58 -10.14 23.04
N LYS A 233 -22.03 -11.35 22.82
CA LYS A 233 -22.39 -12.56 23.58
C LYS A 233 -22.12 -12.38 25.08
N ARG A 234 -20.97 -11.80 25.46
CA ARG A 234 -20.63 -11.53 26.87
C ARG A 234 -21.60 -10.54 27.52
N GLN A 235 -21.97 -9.47 26.81
CA GLN A 235 -22.93 -8.47 27.31
C GLN A 235 -24.36 -9.04 27.43
N GLY A 236 -24.79 -9.86 26.47
CA GLY A 236 -26.08 -10.58 26.52
C GLY A 236 -26.17 -11.52 27.72
N LYS A 237 -25.11 -12.31 27.98
CA LYS A 237 -25.01 -13.18 29.16
C LYS A 237 -25.06 -12.38 30.47
N LYS A 238 -24.39 -11.23 30.55
CA LYS A 238 -24.43 -10.35 31.73
C LYS A 238 -25.83 -9.77 31.99
N LYS A 239 -26.57 -9.37 30.93
CA LYS A 239 -27.95 -8.92 31.06
C LYS A 239 -28.87 -10.04 31.55
N LEU A 240 -28.76 -11.24 30.98
CA LEU A 240 -29.55 -12.40 31.40
C LEU A 240 -29.27 -12.80 32.86
N GLY A 241 -28.00 -12.75 33.28
CA GLY A 241 -27.61 -13.01 34.67
C GLY A 241 -28.12 -11.98 35.67
N ARG A 242 -28.17 -10.69 35.30
CA ARG A 242 -28.77 -9.63 36.14
C ARG A 242 -30.29 -9.81 36.28
N ASN A 243 -30.99 -10.14 35.19
CA ASN A 243 -32.44 -10.39 35.25
C ASN A 243 -32.76 -11.59 36.16
N ARG A 244 -32.08 -12.74 35.99
CA ARG A 244 -32.28 -13.91 36.86
C ARG A 244 -32.01 -13.65 38.34
N ARG A 245 -31.10 -12.73 38.67
CA ARG A 245 -30.80 -12.36 40.06
C ARG A 245 -31.90 -11.48 40.66
N ARG A 246 -32.45 -10.56 39.86
CA ARG A 246 -33.58 -9.72 40.23
C ARG A 246 -34.85 -10.56 40.43
N ASP A 247 -35.14 -11.49 39.52
CA ASP A 247 -36.31 -12.38 39.62
C ASP A 247 -36.25 -13.24 40.91
N ARG A 248 -35.05 -13.70 41.31
CA ARG A 248 -34.84 -14.44 42.57
C ARG A 248 -34.97 -13.58 43.83
N GLU A 249 -34.58 -12.31 43.77
CA GLU A 249 -34.71 -11.39 44.90
C GLU A 249 -36.18 -10.99 45.12
N GLU A 250 -36.96 -10.80 44.05
CA GLU A 250 -38.40 -10.52 44.11
C GLU A 250 -39.18 -11.72 44.70
N ASP A 251 -38.89 -12.96 44.28
CA ASP A 251 -39.50 -14.18 44.86
C ASP A 251 -39.21 -14.37 46.35
N SER A 252 -38.05 -13.91 46.84
CA SER A 252 -37.65 -14.06 48.25
C SER A 252 -38.30 -13.08 49.22
N THR A 253 -38.92 -12.01 48.71
CA THR A 253 -39.54 -10.94 49.53
C THR A 253 -41.06 -11.02 49.63
N GLY A 254 -41.72 -11.87 48.83
CA GLY A 254 -43.18 -12.03 48.80
C GLY A 254 -43.77 -13.03 49.80
N SER A 255 -42.96 -13.64 50.68
CA SER A 255 -43.43 -14.57 51.73
C SER A 255 -43.38 -13.92 53.11
N ARG A 256 -44.32 -13.02 53.41
CA ARG A 256 -44.68 -12.61 54.77
C ARG A 256 -46.16 -12.30 54.87
#